data_AF-A0A8B3JRR8-F1
#
_entry.id   AF-A0A8B3JRR8-F1
#
_cell.length_a   1.000
_cell.length_b   1.000
_cell.length_c   1.000
_cell.angle_alpha   90.00
_cell.angle_beta   90.00
_cell.angle_gamma   90.00
#
_symmetry.space_group_name_H-M   'P 1'
#
loop_
_entity.id
_entity.type
_entity.pdbx_description
1 polymer ?
#
loop_
_entity_poly.entity_id
_entity_poly.type
_entity_poly.pdbx_seq_one_letter_code
_entity_poly.pdbx_strand_id
1 'polypeptide(L)'
;MTILLKALKWCTLSVVTVFILGWLFVWLVASGSDGTTVYTENDFFHYHTLTDKDIENAPRVTDDYYFEAHPGDGYAPSNSIFFKGATGAAPLRAYLETLGYTEEKRRLGEKEIWSKPDQVKGDIFYLYFNAATGEVELTKVINY
;
A
#
# COMPACT_ATOMS: atom_id res chain seq x y z
N MET A 1 -52.13 -22.10 9.56
CA MET A 1 -51.78 -20.91 8.75
C MET A 1 -50.90 -19.89 9.52
N THR A 2 -51.15 -19.65 10.81
CA THR A 2 -50.43 -18.64 11.63
C THR A 2 -48.98 -18.97 11.97
N ILE A 3 -48.64 -20.25 12.17
CA ILE A 3 -47.27 -20.68 12.52
C ILE A 3 -46.33 -20.58 11.31
N LEU A 4 -46.81 -20.99 10.13
CA LEU A 4 -46.06 -20.89 8.87
C LEU A 4 -45.76 -19.41 8.50
N LEU A 5 -46.73 -18.52 8.70
CA LEU A 5 -46.58 -17.08 8.46
C LEU A 5 -45.56 -16.44 9.43
N LYS A 6 -45.56 -16.88 10.69
CA LYS A 6 -44.57 -16.45 11.70
C LYS A 6 -43.17 -16.93 11.33
N ALA A 7 -43.02 -18.21 10.96
CA ALA A 7 -41.72 -18.76 10.55
C ALA A 7 -41.15 -18.03 9.32
N LEU A 8 -41.98 -17.80 8.31
CA LEU A 8 -41.58 -17.04 7.12
C LEU A 8 -41.11 -15.62 7.48
N LYS A 9 -41.85 -14.92 8.36
CA LYS A 9 -41.47 -13.59 8.85
C LYS A 9 -40.11 -13.58 9.55
N TRP A 10 -39.80 -14.58 10.38
CA TRP A 10 -38.50 -14.68 11.06
C TRP A 10 -37.36 -15.00 10.10
N CYS A 11 -37.59 -15.85 9.08
CA CYS A 11 -36.63 -16.08 8.02
C CYS A 11 -36.35 -14.81 7.22
N THR A 12 -37.38 -14.07 6.81
CA THR A 12 -37.22 -12.80 6.10
C THR A 12 -36.46 -11.78 6.95
N LEU A 13 -36.78 -11.64 8.24
CA LEU A 13 -36.08 -10.74 9.14
C LEU A 13 -34.59 -11.10 9.28
N SER A 14 -34.28 -12.39 9.36
CA SER A 14 -32.89 -12.88 9.46
C SER A 14 -32.10 -12.57 8.19
N VAL A 15 -32.69 -12.83 7.01
CA VAL A 15 -32.07 -12.52 5.72
C VAL A 15 -31.81 -11.02 5.61
N VAL A 16 -32.79 -10.18 5.91
CA VAL A 16 -32.62 -8.70 5.90
C VAL A 16 -31.52 -8.27 6.86
N THR A 17 -31.45 -8.86 8.06
CA THR A 17 -30.41 -8.54 9.04
C THR A 17 -29.02 -8.88 8.53
N VAL A 18 -28.84 -10.06 7.92
CA VAL A 18 -27.56 -10.47 7.32
C VAL A 18 -27.17 -9.53 6.17
N PHE A 19 -28.12 -9.12 5.33
CA PHE A 19 -27.85 -8.14 4.27
C PHE A 19 -27.42 -6.77 4.84
N ILE A 20 -28.09 -6.28 5.88
CA ILE A 20 -27.73 -5.02 6.53
C ILE A 20 -26.34 -5.10 7.17
N LEU A 21 -26.03 -6.19 7.87
CA LEU A 21 -24.72 -6.39 8.49
C LEU A 21 -23.61 -6.54 7.45
N GLY A 22 -23.87 -7.26 6.36
CA GLY A 22 -22.94 -7.38 5.24
C GLY A 22 -22.66 -6.03 4.58
N TRP A 23 -23.71 -5.22 4.34
CA TRP A 23 -23.56 -3.88 3.78
C TRP A 23 -22.82 -2.92 4.73
N LEU A 24 -23.14 -2.96 6.03
CA LEU A 24 -22.43 -2.19 7.05
C LEU A 24 -20.95 -2.57 7.13
N PHE A 25 -20.63 -3.85 6.99
CA PHE A 25 -19.25 -4.33 6.96
C PHE A 25 -18.50 -3.81 5.73
N VAL A 26 -19.10 -3.89 4.54
CA VAL A 26 -18.53 -3.32 3.31
C VAL A 26 -18.33 -1.80 3.46
N TRP A 27 -19.31 -1.09 4.00
CA TRP A 27 -19.20 0.35 4.24
C TRP A 27 -18.09 0.69 5.24
N LEU A 28 -17.99 -0.05 6.35
CA LEU A 28 -16.94 0.13 7.35
C LEU A 28 -15.55 -0.05 6.74
N VAL A 29 -15.35 -1.10 5.93
CA VAL A 29 -14.08 -1.35 5.23
C VAL A 29 -13.78 -0.28 4.18
N ALA A 30 -14.81 0.21 3.46
CA ALA A 30 -14.64 1.22 2.43
C ALA A 30 -14.53 2.65 2.97
N SER A 31 -14.94 2.91 4.22
CA SER A 31 -14.89 4.24 4.85
C SER A 31 -13.49 4.72 5.23
N GLY A 32 -12.45 4.03 4.74
CA GLY A 32 -11.05 4.43 4.87
C GLY A 32 -10.84 5.86 4.37
N SER A 33 -10.21 6.66 5.23
CA SER A 33 -9.99 8.10 5.07
C SER A 33 -9.38 8.45 3.72
N ASP A 34 -9.82 9.54 3.10
CA ASP A 34 -9.25 10.15 1.87
C ASP A 34 -7.80 10.68 2.06
N GLY A 35 -7.15 10.31 3.17
CA GLY A 35 -5.82 10.78 3.56
C GLY A 35 -4.75 9.71 3.42
N THR A 36 -3.51 10.09 3.71
CA THR A 36 -2.40 9.15 3.81
C THR A 36 -2.68 8.15 4.93
N THR A 37 -2.61 6.86 4.60
CA THR A 37 -2.80 5.79 5.59
C THR A 37 -1.45 5.22 5.98
N VAL A 38 -1.10 5.33 7.26
CA VAL A 38 0.14 4.79 7.84
C VAL A 38 -0.19 3.49 8.58
N TYR A 39 0.53 2.40 8.29
CA TYR A 39 0.23 1.08 8.83
C TYR A 39 1.47 0.18 8.88
N THR A 40 1.33 -0.97 9.53
CA THR A 40 2.36 -2.02 9.66
C THR A 40 1.85 -3.35 9.10
N GLU A 41 2.72 -4.37 9.01
CA GLU A 41 2.28 -5.72 8.59
C GLU A 41 1.25 -6.34 9.53
N ASN A 42 1.24 -5.93 10.81
CA ASN A 42 0.26 -6.38 11.79
C ASN A 42 -1.16 -5.86 11.49
N ASP A 43 -1.28 -4.79 10.70
CA ASP A 43 -2.54 -4.22 10.25
C ASP A 43 -3.07 -5.01 9.04
N PHE A 44 -3.43 -6.28 9.26
CA PHE A 44 -3.70 -7.29 8.22
C PHE A 44 -4.52 -6.77 7.02
N PHE A 45 -5.62 -6.06 7.29
CA PHE A 45 -6.49 -5.51 6.25
C PHE A 45 -5.75 -4.43 5.44
N HIS A 46 -5.25 -3.37 6.08
CA HIS A 46 -4.51 -2.31 5.39
C HIS A 46 -3.33 -2.86 4.61
N TYR A 47 -2.57 -3.77 5.22
CA TYR A 47 -1.41 -4.39 4.58
C TYR A 47 -1.79 -5.15 3.30
N HIS A 48 -2.82 -6.00 3.32
CA HIS A 48 -3.20 -6.79 2.14
C HIS A 48 -4.07 -6.04 1.13
N THR A 49 -4.69 -4.91 1.50
CA THR A 49 -5.57 -4.16 0.59
C THR A 49 -4.89 -2.93 -0.01
N LEU A 50 -3.96 -2.29 0.71
CA LEU A 50 -3.37 -1.01 0.30
C LEU A 50 -1.93 -1.13 -0.21
N THR A 51 -1.21 -2.21 0.13
CA THR A 51 0.20 -2.34 -0.25
C THR A 51 0.34 -2.83 -1.68
N ASP A 52 1.13 -2.11 -2.48
CA ASP A 52 1.48 -2.57 -3.82
C ASP A 52 2.42 -3.78 -3.73
N LYS A 53 2.29 -4.76 -4.62
CA LYS A 53 3.07 -6.00 -4.56
C LYS A 53 4.59 -5.78 -4.62
N ASP A 54 5.06 -4.77 -5.35
CA ASP A 54 6.49 -4.50 -5.44
C ASP A 54 7.01 -3.86 -4.14
N ILE A 55 6.18 -3.12 -3.42
CA ILE A 55 6.50 -2.60 -2.08
C ILE A 55 6.41 -3.72 -1.04
N GLU A 56 5.38 -4.57 -1.14
CA GLU A 56 5.18 -5.74 -0.27
C GLU A 56 6.36 -6.71 -0.34
N ASN A 57 6.94 -6.90 -1.52
CA ASN A 57 8.06 -7.82 -1.76
C ASN A 57 9.45 -7.18 -1.59
N ALA A 58 9.52 -5.89 -1.24
CA ALA A 58 10.79 -5.22 -1.01
C ALA A 58 11.58 -5.90 0.14
N PRO A 59 12.91 -6.04 0.04
CA PRO A 59 13.72 -6.60 1.10
C PRO A 59 13.66 -5.72 2.35
N ARG A 60 13.40 -6.34 3.52
CA ARG A 60 13.40 -5.63 4.80
C ARG A 60 14.84 -5.35 5.19
N VAL A 61 15.26 -4.08 5.11
CA VAL A 61 16.64 -3.68 5.44
C VAL A 61 16.86 -3.51 6.94
N THR A 62 15.78 -3.34 7.71
CA THR A 62 15.75 -3.32 9.18
C THR A 62 14.44 -3.90 9.70
N ASP A 63 14.39 -4.21 11.01
CA ASP A 63 13.19 -4.69 11.69
C ASP A 63 12.23 -3.55 12.11
N ASP A 64 12.70 -2.30 12.09
CA ASP A 64 11.89 -1.10 12.41
C ASP A 64 11.46 -0.41 11.11
N TYR A 65 10.25 -0.74 10.65
CA TYR A 65 9.67 -0.21 9.43
C TYR A 65 8.15 -0.08 9.50
N TYR A 66 7.60 0.74 8.60
CA TYR A 66 6.17 0.92 8.41
C TYR A 66 5.86 1.27 6.95
N PHE A 67 4.58 1.20 6.58
CA PHE A 67 4.09 1.48 5.24
C PHE A 67 3.23 2.75 5.22
N GLU A 68 3.23 3.42 4.07
CA GLU A 68 2.30 4.51 3.77
C GLU A 68 1.61 4.27 2.43
N ALA A 69 0.29 4.44 2.40
CA ALA A 69 -0.49 4.43 1.17
C ALA A 69 -1.12 5.82 0.94
N HIS A 70 -0.88 6.36 -0.25
CA HIS A 70 -1.43 7.63 -0.70
C HIS A 70 -2.43 7.38 -1.85
N PRO A 71 -3.73 7.69 -1.67
CA PRO A 71 -4.76 7.40 -2.66
C PRO A 71 -4.73 8.30 -3.90
N GLY A 72 -3.85 9.31 -3.95
CA GLY A 72 -3.69 10.17 -5.13
C GLY A 72 -4.73 11.30 -5.22
N ASP A 73 -4.90 12.09 -4.15
CA ASP A 73 -5.78 13.26 -4.13
C ASP A 73 -5.18 14.45 -4.90
N GLY A 74 -5.28 14.42 -6.23
CA GLY A 74 -4.73 15.43 -7.15
C GLY A 74 -3.30 15.17 -7.66
N TYR A 75 -2.69 14.07 -7.22
CA TYR A 75 -1.39 13.56 -7.68
C TYR A 75 -1.48 12.05 -7.94
N ALA A 76 -0.47 11.47 -8.60
CA ALA A 76 -0.43 10.02 -8.81
C ALA A 76 -0.41 9.26 -7.47
N PRO A 77 -1.20 8.20 -7.30
CA PRO A 77 -1.19 7.41 -6.08
C PRO A 77 0.17 6.76 -5.86
N SER A 78 0.54 6.58 -4.60
CA SER A 78 1.82 5.99 -4.23
C SER A 78 1.73 5.06 -3.04
N ASN A 79 2.65 4.11 -3.00
CA ASN A 79 2.80 3.19 -1.89
C ASN A 79 4.27 3.18 -1.47
N SER A 80 4.51 3.25 -0.17
CA SER A 80 5.85 3.49 0.39
C SER A 80 6.14 2.55 1.55
N ILE A 81 7.41 2.19 1.70
CA ILE A 81 7.96 1.54 2.89
C ILE A 81 9.09 2.40 3.45
N PHE A 82 9.02 2.66 4.75
CA PHE A 82 9.98 3.47 5.50
C PHE A 82 10.71 2.60 6.49
N PHE A 83 12.04 2.69 6.52
CA PHE A 83 12.90 1.97 7.46
C PHE A 83 13.66 2.95 8.33
N LYS A 84 13.86 2.57 9.59
CA LYS A 84 14.68 3.30 10.57
C LYS A 84 15.92 2.49 10.94
N GLY A 85 17.04 3.19 11.14
CA GLY A 85 18.29 2.59 11.59
C GLY A 85 19.01 1.71 10.55
N ALA A 86 18.73 1.91 9.26
CA ALA A 86 19.37 1.17 8.18
C ALA A 86 20.82 1.61 7.97
N THR A 87 21.69 0.65 7.67
CA THR A 87 23.11 0.91 7.36
C THR A 87 23.34 1.21 5.88
N GLY A 88 22.30 1.10 5.05
CA GLY A 88 22.37 1.35 3.62
C GLY A 88 21.12 0.90 2.86
N ALA A 89 21.03 1.32 1.60
CA ALA A 89 19.94 0.98 0.69
C ALA A 89 20.35 0.02 -0.44
N ALA A 90 21.55 -0.58 -0.36
CA ALA A 90 22.06 -1.48 -1.40
C ALA A 90 21.12 -2.68 -1.71
N PRO A 91 20.48 -3.34 -0.71
CA PRO A 91 19.52 -4.40 -1.00
C PRO A 91 18.32 -3.93 -1.82
N LEU A 92 17.85 -2.69 -1.58
CA LEU A 92 16.71 -2.12 -2.31
C LEU A 92 17.10 -1.76 -3.75
N ARG A 93 18.31 -1.26 -3.98
CA ARG A 93 18.83 -1.01 -5.34
C ARG A 93 18.90 -2.30 -6.16
N ALA A 94 19.51 -3.33 -5.58
CA ALA A 94 19.59 -4.65 -6.22
C ALA A 94 18.18 -5.22 -6.50
N TYR A 95 17.24 -5.03 -5.58
CA TYR A 95 15.85 -5.42 -5.78
C TYR A 95 15.20 -4.70 -6.97
N LEU A 96 15.36 -3.38 -7.09
CA LEU A 96 14.84 -2.60 -8.22
C LEU A 96 15.44 -3.06 -9.56
N GLU A 97 16.74 -3.38 -9.59
CA GLU A 97 17.39 -3.98 -10.76
C GLU A 97 16.76 -5.33 -11.13
N THR A 98 16.43 -6.19 -10.15
CA THR A 98 15.75 -7.47 -10.42
C THR A 98 14.35 -7.30 -11.01
N LEU A 99 13.68 -6.20 -10.70
CA LEU A 99 12.38 -5.83 -11.27
C LEU A 99 12.49 -5.21 -12.68
N GLY A 100 13.73 -4.99 -13.17
CA GLY A 100 14.02 -4.40 -14.47
C GLY A 100 14.06 -2.86 -14.47
N TYR A 101 14.16 -2.24 -13.30
CA TYR A 101 14.33 -0.79 -13.18
C TYR A 101 15.80 -0.40 -13.30
N THR A 102 16.05 0.77 -13.85
CA THR A 102 17.37 1.37 -13.93
C THR A 102 17.37 2.73 -13.25
N GLU A 103 18.44 3.03 -12.52
CA GLU A 103 18.63 4.35 -11.92
C GLU A 103 18.77 5.41 -13.04
N GLU A 104 17.97 6.45 -12.96
CA GLU A 104 18.07 7.60 -13.84
C GLU A 104 19.20 8.53 -13.40
N LYS A 105 19.81 9.22 -14.37
CA LYS A 105 20.83 10.24 -14.08
C LYS A 105 20.28 11.46 -13.32
N ARG A 106 18.96 11.71 -13.41
CA ARG A 106 18.31 12.80 -12.70
C ARG A 106 17.90 12.34 -11.29
N ARG A 107 17.85 13.28 -10.36
CA ARG A 107 17.44 13.07 -8.96
C ARG A 107 16.27 14.01 -8.61
N LEU A 108 15.43 13.58 -7.68
CA LEU A 108 14.37 14.42 -7.11
C LEU A 108 14.81 14.84 -5.70
N GLY A 109 15.47 15.99 -5.60
CA GLY A 109 16.17 16.37 -4.37
C GLY A 109 17.25 15.35 -4.05
N GLU A 110 17.16 14.73 -2.88
CA GLU A 110 18.07 13.65 -2.44
C GLU A 110 17.62 12.25 -2.87
N LYS A 111 16.43 12.12 -3.49
CA LYS A 111 15.86 10.83 -3.91
C LYS A 111 16.42 10.37 -5.26
N GLU A 112 16.85 9.12 -5.30
CA GLU A 112 17.10 8.35 -6.52
C GLU A 112 15.79 8.20 -7.30
N ILE A 113 15.86 8.28 -8.63
CA ILE A 113 14.73 8.03 -9.51
C ILE A 113 15.03 6.76 -10.29
N TRP A 114 14.11 5.81 -10.26
CA TRP A 114 14.24 4.52 -10.89
C TRP A 114 13.06 4.31 -11.83
N SER A 115 13.33 4.05 -13.11
CA SER A 115 12.31 3.82 -14.14
C SER A 115 12.69 2.68 -15.06
N LYS A 116 11.70 2.15 -15.79
CA LYS A 116 11.91 1.15 -16.84
C LYS A 116 12.23 1.86 -18.17
N PRO A 117 13.36 1.56 -18.81
CA PRO A 117 13.78 2.26 -20.04
C PRO A 117 12.77 2.10 -21.19
N ASP A 118 12.02 0.98 -21.21
CA ASP A 118 11.07 0.67 -22.29
C ASP A 118 9.64 1.16 -22.02
N GLN A 119 9.39 1.84 -20.89
CA GLN A 119 8.05 2.29 -20.50
C GLN A 119 8.02 3.80 -20.24
N VAL A 120 7.67 4.58 -21.28
CA VAL A 120 7.55 6.05 -21.24
C VAL A 120 6.51 6.54 -20.21
N LYS A 121 5.54 5.70 -19.84
CA LYS A 121 4.53 5.97 -18.80
C LYS A 121 4.49 4.86 -17.73
N GLY A 122 5.61 4.21 -17.47
CA GLY A 122 5.69 3.20 -16.43
C GLY A 122 5.62 3.81 -15.03
N ASP A 123 5.33 2.95 -14.05
CA ASP A 123 5.51 3.27 -12.64
C ASP A 123 6.95 3.73 -12.38
N ILE A 124 7.12 4.64 -11.43
CA ILE A 124 8.43 5.19 -11.04
C ILE A 124 8.69 4.84 -9.59
N PHE A 125 9.92 4.42 -9.29
CA PHE A 125 10.37 4.27 -7.91
C PHE A 125 11.24 5.45 -7.50
N TYR A 126 11.02 5.92 -6.28
CA TYR A 126 11.91 6.84 -5.58
C TYR A 126 12.57 6.08 -4.43
N LEU A 127 13.89 6.19 -4.34
CA LEU A 127 14.66 5.61 -3.24
C LEU A 127 15.47 6.71 -2.54
N TYR A 128 15.24 6.86 -1.24
CA TYR A 128 15.96 7.78 -0.38
C TYR A 128 16.79 7.01 0.64
N PHE A 129 17.98 7.51 0.93
CA PHE A 129 18.78 7.02 2.05
C PHE A 129 19.52 8.17 2.72
N ASN A 130 19.31 8.32 4.02
CA ASN A 130 20.04 9.24 4.87
C ASN A 130 21.08 8.48 5.69
N ALA A 131 22.36 8.64 5.35
CA ALA A 131 23.46 7.97 6.05
C ALA A 131 23.68 8.46 7.49
N ALA A 132 23.20 9.66 7.84
CA ALA A 132 23.36 10.24 9.18
C ALA A 132 22.30 9.72 10.16
N THR A 133 21.06 9.56 9.70
CA THR A 133 19.94 9.07 10.54
C THR A 133 19.66 7.58 10.37
N GLY A 134 20.14 6.97 9.28
CA GLY A 134 19.81 5.60 8.90
C GLY A 134 18.37 5.47 8.36
N GLU A 135 17.74 6.57 7.97
CA GLU A 135 16.40 6.54 7.37
C GLU A 135 16.49 6.10 5.90
N VAL A 136 15.62 5.17 5.51
CA VAL A 136 15.46 4.74 4.13
C VAL A 136 13.99 4.79 3.77
N GLU A 137 13.68 5.34 2.60
CA GLU A 137 12.32 5.36 2.05
C GLU A 137 12.38 4.78 0.64
N LEU A 138 11.57 3.76 0.38
CA LEU A 138 11.27 3.28 -0.96
C LEU A 138 9.81 3.59 -1.27
N THR A 139 9.58 4.39 -2.30
CA THR A 139 8.24 4.82 -2.73
C THR A 139 8.01 4.41 -4.18
N LYS A 140 6.91 3.71 -4.45
CA LYS A 140 6.41 3.45 -5.81
C LYS A 140 5.30 4.42 -6.13
N VAL A 141 5.44 5.18 -7.22
CA VAL A 141 4.40 6.01 -7.79
C VAL A 141 3.77 5.28 -8.96
N ILE A 142 2.46 5.08 -8.90
CA ILE A 142 1.69 4.31 -9.88
C ILE A 142 1.20 5.28 -10.95
N ASN A 143 1.72 5.12 -12.17
CA ASN A 143 1.36 5.97 -13.31
C ASN A 143 0.34 5.25 -14.21
N TYR A 144 -0.79 5.91 -14.49
CA TYR A 144 -1.85 5.42 -15.38
C TYR A 144 -1.70 5.92 -16.83
#